data_AF-A0A432ER28-F1
#
_entry.id   AF-A0A432ER28-F1
#
_cell.length_a   1.000
_cell.length_b   1.000
_cell.length_c   1.000
_cell.angle_alpha   90.00
_cell.angle_beta   90.00
_cell.angle_gamma   90.00
#
_symmetry.space_group_name_H-M   'P 1'
#
loop_
_entity.id
_entity.type
_entity.pdbx_description
1 polymer ?
#
loop_
_entity_poly.entity_id
_entity_poly.type
_entity_poly.pdbx_seq_one_letter_code
_entity_poly.pdbx_strand_id
1 'polypeptide(L)' 'MCEKKVVKLKLAGYERETQRGYLKIPSYEGIFELEGNPEVLKKLYQKGLGQRTAEGFGMCEVL' A
#
# COMPACT_ATOMS: atom_id res chain seq x y z
N MET A 1 -1.72 16.12 4.24
CA MET A 1 -2.68 15.54 5.20
C MET A 1 -2.79 14.06 4.89
N CYS A 2 -2.68 13.20 5.92
CA CYS A 2 -2.67 11.75 5.78
C CYS A 2 -3.83 11.17 6.58
N GLU A 3 -4.59 10.26 5.97
CA GLU A 3 -5.73 9.60 6.61
C GLU A 3 -5.56 8.08 6.60
N LYS A 4 -6.08 7.45 7.65
CA LYS A 4 -6.10 5.99 7.75
C LYS A 4 -7.26 5.46 6.92
N LYS A 5 -6.98 4.50 6.04
CA LYS A 5 -7.95 3.84 5.18
C LYS A 5 -7.89 2.33 5.36
N VAL A 6 -9.05 1.66 5.36
CA VAL A 6 -9.11 0.20 5.42
C VAL A 6 -9.57 -0.31 4.06
N VAL A 7 -8.65 -0.95 3.33
CA VAL A 7 -8.94 -1.52 2.02
C VAL A 7 -9.48 -2.93 2.19
N LYS A 8 -10.57 -3.25 1.49
CA LYS A 8 -11.17 -4.59 1.45
C LYS A 8 -10.75 -5.28 0.16
N LEU A 9 -9.85 -6.24 0.25
CA LEU A 9 -9.36 -6.99 -0.90
C LEU A 9 -10.11 -8.32 -1.01
N LYS A 10 -10.65 -8.60 -2.20
CA LYS A 10 -11.19 -9.92 -2.54
C LYS A 10 -10.08 -10.76 -3.16
N LEU A 11 -9.78 -11.90 -2.54
CA LEU A 11 -8.78 -12.84 -3.03
C LEU A 11 -9.47 -14.18 -3.32
N ALA A 12 -9.26 -14.71 -4.51
CA ALA A 12 -9.73 -16.06 -4.84
C ALA A 12 -9.05 -17.06 -3.89
N GLY A 13 -9.85 -17.86 -3.18
CA GLY A 13 -9.36 -18.84 -2.19
C GLY A 13 -9.42 -18.35 -0.74
N TYR A 14 -9.31 -17.05 -0.47
CA TYR A 14 -9.39 -16.52 0.90
C TYR A 14 -10.73 -16.78 1.56
N GLU A 15 -11.82 -16.67 0.80
CA GLU A 15 -13.17 -16.97 1.31
C GLU A 15 -13.33 -18.44 1.69
N ARG A 16 -12.69 -19.36 0.95
CA ARG A 16 -12.76 -20.81 1.20
C ARG A 16 -12.04 -21.20 2.48
N GLU A 17 -10.90 -20.57 2.75
CA GLU A 17 -10.06 -20.90 3.92
C GLU A 17 -10.54 -20.23 5.21
N THR A 18 -11.08 -19.01 5.12
CA THR A 18 -11.34 -18.18 6.31
C THR A 18 -12.83 -17.97 6.61
N GLN A 19 -13.73 -18.42 5.72
CA GLN A 19 -15.17 -18.12 5.74
C GLN A 19 -15.49 -16.60 5.74
N ARG A 20 -14.52 -15.75 5.36
CA ARG A 20 -14.67 -14.29 5.29
C ARG A 20 -14.61 -13.83 3.83
N GLY A 21 -15.54 -12.96 3.43
CA GLY A 21 -15.64 -12.47 2.05
C GLY A 21 -14.50 -11.55 1.58
N TYR A 22 -13.69 -11.01 2.51
CA TYR A 22 -12.69 -9.99 2.19
C TYR A 22 -11.56 -10.00 3.21
N LEU A 23 -10.33 -9.81 2.74
CA LEU A 23 -9.19 -9.45 3.58
C LEU A 23 -9.22 -7.94 3.84
N LYS A 24 -9.20 -7.54 5.12
CA LYS A 24 -9.13 -6.13 5.51
C LYS A 24 -7.67 -5.73 5.72
N ILE A 25 -7.21 -4.73 4.99
CA ILE A 25 -5.83 -4.25 5.04
C ILE A 25 -5.86 -2.82 5.57
N PRO A 26 -5.32 -2.55 6.77
CA PRO A 26 -5.12 -1.19 7.25
C PRO A 26 -4.02 -0.51 6.43
N SER A 27 -4.29 0.70 5.97
CA SER A 27 -3.41 1.47 5.08
C SER A 27 -3.54 2.96 5.37
N TYR A 28 -2.70 3.76 4.73
CA TYR A 28 -2.72 5.22 4.82
C TYR A 28 -2.71 5.80 3.41
N GLU A 29 -3.40 6.91 3.22
CA GLU A 29 -3.47 7.65 1.96
C GLU A 29 -3.31 9.14 2.25
N GLY A 30 -2.54 9.84 1.41
CA GLY A 30 -2.31 11.28 1.56
C GLY A 30 -0.92 11.72 1.14
N ILE A 31 -0.58 12.95 1.53
CA ILE A 31 0.71 13.59 1.23
C ILE A 31 1.68 13.35 2.38
N PHE A 32 2.88 12.90 2.04
CA PHE A 32 3.98 12.61 2.96
C PHE A 32 5.24 13.36 2.52
N GLU A 33 5.98 13.87 3.49
CA GLU A 33 7.32 14.40 3.27
C GLU A 33 8.35 13.31 3.63
N LEU A 34 9.31 13.08 2.74
CA LEU A 34 10.30 12.02 2.86
C LEU A 34 11.70 12.59 2.65
N GLU A 35 12.57 12.36 3.61
CA GLU A 35 13.99 12.74 3.54
C GLU A 35 14.86 11.50 3.71
N GLY A 36 15.98 11.45 2.99
CA GLY A 36 16.90 10.31 3.07
C GLY A 36 17.83 10.23 1.87
N ASN A 37 18.47 9.06 1.72
CA ASN A 37 19.39 8.82 0.62
C ASN A 37 18.65 8.89 -0.75
N PRO A 38 19.15 9.68 -1.73
CA PRO A 38 18.47 9.87 -3.01
C PRO A 38 18.24 8.58 -3.80
N GLU A 39 19.19 7.64 -3.79
CA GLU A 39 19.07 6.36 -4.49
C GLU A 39 17.97 5.48 -3.88
N VAL A 40 17.85 5.51 -2.54
CA VAL A 40 16.78 4.82 -1.82
C VAL A 40 15.42 5.46 -2.15
N LEU A 41 15.32 6.78 -2.12
CA LEU A 41 14.08 7.50 -2.46
C LEU A 41 13.65 7.21 -3.89
N LYS A 42 14.58 7.22 -4.85
CA LYS A 42 14.31 6.85 -6.24
C LYS A 42 13.80 5.41 -6.36
N LYS A 43 14.39 4.47 -5.61
CA LYS A 43 13.96 3.07 -5.61
C LYS A 43 12.55 2.90 -5.03
N LEU A 44 12.23 3.63 -3.96
CA LEU A 44 10.90 3.64 -3.37
C LEU A 44 9.86 4.22 -4.33
N TYR A 45 10.19 5.31 -5.02
CA TYR A 45 9.34 5.90 -6.05
C TYR A 45 9.03 4.90 -7.19
N GLN A 46 10.03 4.16 -7.65
CA GLN A 46 9.86 3.19 -8.74
C GLN A 46 9.11 1.92 -8.33
N LYS A 47 9.30 1.45 -7.09
CA LYS A 47 8.77 0.16 -6.62
C LYS A 47 7.45 0.31 -5.84
N GLY A 48 7.17 1.49 -5.32
CA GLY A 48 6.17 1.74 -4.29
C GLY A 48 6.75 1.65 -2.87
N LEU A 49 6.10 2.37 -1.95
CA LEU A 49 6.40 2.44 -0.53
C LEU A 49 5.77 1.29 0.24
N GLY A 50 6.55 0.64 1.11
CA GLY A 50 6.05 -0.38 2.04
C GLY A 50 5.90 -1.77 1.42
N GLN A 51 4.85 -2.49 1.85
CA GLN A 51 4.61 -3.89 1.47
C GLN A 51 3.49 -3.99 0.43
N ARG A 52 3.36 -5.16 -0.21
CA ARG A 52 2.27 -5.49 -1.15
C ARG A 52 2.19 -4.56 -2.36
N THR A 53 3.32 -4.01 -2.79
CA THR A 53 3.35 -3.08 -3.93
C THR A 53 2.99 -3.76 -5.26
N ALA A 54 3.28 -5.06 -5.37
CA ALA A 54 2.82 -5.89 -6.48
C ALA A 54 1.29 -6.07 -6.55
N GLU A 55 0.56 -5.76 -5.47
CA GLU A 55 -0.89 -5.83 -5.39
C GLU A 55 -1.56 -4.45 -5.53
N GLY A 56 -0.78 -3.43 -5.95
CA GLY A 56 -1.27 -2.07 -6.19
C GLY A 56 -1.23 -1.13 -4.98
N PHE A 57 -0.54 -1.51 -3.89
CA PHE A 57 -0.36 -0.65 -2.71
C PHE A 57 0.93 0.18 -2.78
N GLY A 58 0.94 1.32 -2.08
CA GLY A 58 2.17 2.08 -1.86
C GLY A 58 2.68 2.88 -3.05
N MET A 59 1.94 2.95 -4.16
CA MET A 59 2.29 3.81 -5.28
C MET A 59 2.23 5.28 -4.83
N CYS A 60 3.23 6.07 -5.24
CA CYS A 60 3.30 7.49 -4.91
C CYS A 60 3.68 8.32 -6.13
N GLU A 61 3.36 9.61 -6.05
CA GLU A 61 3.77 10.64 -7.00
C GLU A 61 4.50 11.77 -6.28
N VAL A 62 5.31 12.53 -7.04
CA VAL A 62 5.98 13.73 -6.53
C VAL A 62 5.08 14.92 -6.85
N LEU A 63 4.85 15.78 -5.87
CA LEU A 63 4.07 17.01 -6.00
C LEU A 63 4.90 18.17 -6.52
#